data_AF-W6ZHZ4-F1
#
_entry.id   AF-W6ZHZ4-F1
#
_cell.length_a   1.000
_cell.length_b   1.000
_cell.length_c   1.000
_cell.angle_alpha   90.00
_cell.angle_beta   90.00
_cell.angle_gamma   90.00
#
_symmetry.space_group_name_H-M   'P 1'
#
loop_
_entity.id
_entity.type
_entity.pdbx_description
1 polymer ?
#
loop_
_entity_poly.entity_id
_entity_poly.type
_entity_poly.pdbx_seq_one_letter_code
_entity_poly.pdbx_strand_id
1 'polypeptide(L)'
;MPSTIPQPLFPDLPPELRNEIYTYLSSPVPDSQPLNSHLPLPLKTFTCKHTTIHLCPTHHGSTSLLSLSSPEAHEYSSWLLNNGISLHITIHFKGRINTFTLPHWSKKISTHLHKLARHHPWLAKVARYEIDVVWDPLDGALQSRHQKRRAAHVPLDMADALTQLMQRDVKAKQGCVVLRVHFEKRFAVLNALAERKFGVGVFLRDGERLAGFKRVLREVRIVPSNIVAERELGDVPAPGLRVVPLSGPEEEALMVVEEGVVKLSERTRGQMVVRRRRRTTTTSGVADGVWEYGRGEMEFPVCQILEECME
;
A
#
# COMPACT_ATOMS: atom_id res chain seq x y z
N MET A 1 29.41 -11.48 -44.18
CA MET A 1 29.69 -11.65 -42.75
C MET A 1 28.62 -12.57 -42.19
N PRO A 2 28.97 -13.71 -41.56
CA PRO A 2 27.96 -14.62 -41.01
C PRO A 2 27.25 -13.92 -39.85
N SER A 3 25.94 -13.72 -40.01
CA SER A 3 25.06 -13.35 -38.92
C SER A 3 25.01 -14.51 -37.94
N THR A 4 25.83 -14.47 -36.90
CA THR A 4 25.64 -15.31 -35.71
C THR A 4 24.28 -14.94 -35.13
N ILE A 5 23.27 -15.74 -35.47
CA ILE A 5 21.98 -15.71 -34.78
C ILE A 5 22.32 -15.97 -33.32
N PRO A 6 22.03 -15.04 -32.38
CA PRO A 6 22.31 -15.25 -30.98
C PRO A 6 21.63 -16.56 -30.55
N GLN A 7 22.44 -17.55 -30.17
CA GLN A 7 21.91 -18.80 -29.67
C GLN A 7 21.18 -18.50 -28.34
N PRO A 8 19.95 -19.00 -28.17
CA PRO A 8 19.24 -18.85 -26.92
C PRO A 8 20.06 -19.52 -25.80
N LEU A 9 20.37 -18.76 -24.74
CA LEU A 9 21.27 -19.16 -23.64
C LEU A 9 20.59 -20.09 -22.63
N PHE A 10 19.26 -20.04 -22.54
CA PHE A 10 18.48 -20.73 -21.51
C PHE A 10 17.92 -22.12 -21.87
N PRO A 11 17.64 -22.50 -23.13
CA PRO A 11 17.01 -23.79 -23.43
C PRO A 11 17.82 -25.01 -23.01
N ASP A 12 19.15 -24.88 -22.99
CA ASP A 12 20.07 -25.96 -22.57
C ASP A 12 20.18 -26.07 -21.05
N LEU A 13 19.63 -25.11 -20.29
CA LEU A 13 19.62 -25.14 -18.84
C LEU A 13 18.40 -25.93 -18.30
N PRO A 14 18.62 -26.80 -17.30
CA PRO A 14 17.53 -27.40 -16.53
C PRO A 14 16.55 -26.36 -16.00
N PRO A 15 15.24 -26.66 -15.93
CA PRO A 15 14.22 -25.74 -15.42
C PRO A 15 14.53 -25.16 -14.03
N GLU A 16 15.20 -25.93 -13.18
CA GLU A 16 15.59 -25.54 -11.83
C GLU A 16 16.56 -24.34 -11.86
N LEU A 17 17.62 -24.44 -12.67
CA LEU A 17 18.61 -23.36 -12.83
C LEU A 17 17.99 -22.12 -13.47
N ARG A 18 17.07 -22.30 -14.43
CA ARG A 18 16.33 -21.18 -15.01
C ARG A 18 15.50 -20.44 -13.97
N ASN A 19 14.76 -21.17 -13.13
CA ASN A 19 13.98 -20.59 -12.04
C ASN A 19 14.84 -19.83 -11.02
N GLU A 20 16.04 -20.33 -10.72
CA GLU A 20 17.00 -19.64 -9.86
C GLU A 20 17.46 -18.31 -10.49
N ILE A 21 17.79 -18.33 -11.79
CA ILE A 21 18.17 -17.11 -12.52
C ILE A 21 17.01 -16.11 -12.54
N TYR A 22 15.79 -16.56 -12.83
CA TYR A 22 14.61 -15.69 -12.83
C TYR A 22 14.34 -15.10 -11.44
N THR A 23 14.54 -15.88 -10.38
CA THR A 23 14.42 -15.43 -8.99
C THR A 23 15.46 -14.37 -8.68
N TYR A 24 16.72 -14.59 -9.07
CA TYR A 24 17.79 -13.62 -8.90
C TYR A 24 17.48 -12.31 -9.64
N LEU A 25 17.08 -12.39 -10.92
CA LEU A 25 16.77 -11.24 -11.76
C LEU A 25 15.52 -10.46 -11.34
N SER A 26 14.62 -11.07 -10.56
CA SER A 26 13.39 -10.44 -10.07
C SER A 26 13.44 -10.03 -8.61
N SER A 27 14.56 -10.31 -7.93
CA SER A 27 14.74 -9.92 -6.55
C SER A 27 15.02 -8.42 -6.45
N PRO A 28 14.33 -7.69 -5.56
CA PRO A 28 14.58 -6.26 -5.39
C PRO A 28 15.98 -6.04 -4.83
N VAL A 29 16.75 -5.21 -5.51
CA VAL A 29 18.06 -4.70 -5.07
C VAL A 29 17.81 -3.44 -4.22
N PRO A 30 18.67 -3.09 -3.25
CA PRO A 30 18.61 -1.78 -2.60
C PRO A 30 18.48 -0.66 -3.63
N ASP A 31 17.57 0.28 -3.37
CA ASP A 31 17.26 1.44 -4.23
C ASP A 31 16.65 1.15 -5.61
N SER A 32 16.40 -0.13 -5.95
CA SER A 32 15.65 -0.48 -7.15
C SER A 32 14.20 0.02 -7.08
N GLN A 33 13.71 0.56 -8.20
CA GLN A 33 12.34 1.07 -8.30
C GLN A 33 11.40 -0.01 -8.82
N PRO A 34 10.17 -0.10 -8.30
CA PRO A 34 9.17 -1.04 -8.80
C PRO A 34 8.72 -0.64 -10.22
N LEU A 35 8.55 -1.64 -11.07
CA LEU A 35 8.20 -1.47 -12.48
C LEU A 35 6.81 -2.06 -12.77
N ASN A 36 6.03 -1.39 -13.63
CA ASN A 36 4.77 -1.87 -14.20
C ASN A 36 4.90 -2.16 -15.72
N SER A 37 6.03 -1.82 -16.34
CA SER A 37 6.34 -2.15 -17.73
C SER A 37 6.11 -3.64 -18.04
N HIS A 38 5.63 -3.95 -19.24
CA HIS A 38 5.38 -5.33 -19.70
C HIS A 38 4.35 -6.13 -18.88
N LEU A 39 3.63 -5.51 -17.93
CA LEU A 39 2.52 -6.15 -17.23
C LEU A 39 1.19 -5.93 -17.97
N PRO A 40 0.30 -6.93 -18.00
CA PRO A 40 -0.96 -6.86 -18.74
C PRO A 40 -2.03 -5.97 -18.08
N LEU A 41 -1.78 -5.54 -16.84
CA LEU A 41 -2.68 -4.68 -16.08
C LEU A 41 -1.98 -3.35 -15.79
N PRO A 42 -2.42 -2.24 -16.42
CA PRO A 42 -1.93 -0.91 -16.09
C PRO A 42 -2.49 -0.45 -14.73
N LEU A 43 -1.99 0.69 -14.25
CA LEU A 43 -2.55 1.41 -13.12
C LEU A 43 -4.08 1.56 -13.25
N LYS A 44 -4.81 1.18 -12.20
CA LYS A 44 -6.26 1.37 -12.08
C LYS A 44 -6.59 2.28 -10.91
N THR A 45 -7.44 3.27 -11.19
CA THR A 45 -7.95 4.20 -10.17
C THR A 45 -9.42 3.91 -9.90
N PHE A 46 -9.76 3.73 -8.63
CA PHE A 46 -11.14 3.59 -8.16
C PHE A 46 -11.50 4.74 -7.24
N THR A 47 -12.40 5.60 -7.70
CA THR A 47 -12.91 6.71 -6.88
C THR A 47 -14.21 6.32 -6.19
N CYS A 48 -14.22 6.48 -4.87
CA CYS A 48 -15.38 6.35 -4.02
C CYS A 48 -15.60 7.64 -3.23
N LYS A 49 -16.80 7.82 -2.65
CA LYS A 49 -17.18 9.03 -1.91
C LYS A 49 -16.14 9.51 -0.90
N HIS A 50 -15.47 8.57 -0.22
CA HIS A 50 -14.56 8.84 0.88
C HIS A 50 -13.12 8.41 0.60
N THR A 51 -12.87 7.77 -0.55
CA THR A 51 -11.55 7.20 -0.85
C THR A 51 -11.23 7.26 -2.32
N THR A 52 -9.99 7.58 -2.65
CA THR A 52 -9.42 7.32 -3.97
C THR A 52 -8.42 6.18 -3.83
N ILE A 53 -8.54 5.14 -4.65
CA ILE A 53 -7.69 3.95 -4.57
C ILE A 53 -6.93 3.82 -5.88
N HIS A 54 -5.61 3.69 -5.82
CA HIS A 54 -4.78 3.32 -6.96
C HIS A 54 -4.30 1.89 -6.76
N LEU A 55 -4.41 1.07 -7.79
CA LEU A 55 -3.96 -0.31 -7.79
C LEU A 55 -3.06 -0.52 -9.00
N CYS A 56 -1.81 -0.92 -8.76
CA CYS A 56 -0.83 -1.17 -9.79
C CYS A 56 -0.04 -2.44 -9.47
N PRO A 57 -0.02 -3.44 -10.36
CA PRO A 57 0.89 -4.55 -10.20
C PRO A 57 2.31 -4.11 -10.54
N THR A 58 3.28 -4.65 -9.83
CA THR A 58 4.68 -4.23 -9.92
C THR A 58 5.63 -5.43 -9.88
N HIS A 59 6.80 -5.28 -10.48
CA HIS A 59 7.89 -6.25 -10.40
C HIS A 59 9.24 -5.53 -10.29
N HIS A 60 10.29 -6.29 -9.95
CA HIS A 60 11.69 -5.86 -10.05
C HIS A 60 12.48 -6.67 -11.09
N GLY A 61 11.78 -7.44 -11.92
CA GLY A 61 12.35 -8.23 -13.02
C GLY A 61 13.06 -7.41 -14.09
N SER A 62 13.98 -8.06 -14.81
CA SER A 62 14.77 -7.45 -15.89
C SER A 62 13.90 -7.07 -17.09
N THR A 63 13.79 -5.77 -17.38
CA THR A 63 13.06 -5.26 -18.56
C THR A 63 13.76 -5.58 -19.87
N SER A 64 15.10 -5.64 -19.86
CA SER A 64 15.88 -6.04 -21.03
C SER A 64 15.54 -7.46 -21.48
N LEU A 65 15.39 -8.40 -20.54
CA LEU A 65 14.97 -9.77 -20.84
C LEU A 65 13.51 -9.83 -21.32
N LEU A 66 12.61 -9.05 -20.71
CA LEU A 66 11.20 -8.95 -21.12
C LEU A 66 11.00 -8.28 -22.49
N SER A 67 11.98 -7.50 -22.96
CA SER A 67 11.93 -6.80 -24.25
C SER A 67 12.43 -7.66 -25.41
N LEU A 68 13.00 -8.83 -25.16
CA LEU A 68 13.44 -9.72 -26.22
C LEU A 68 12.23 -10.40 -26.88
N SER A 69 12.31 -10.61 -28.19
CA SER A 69 11.31 -11.37 -28.96
C SER A 69 11.56 -12.88 -28.95
N SER A 70 12.27 -13.40 -27.94
CA SER A 70 12.67 -14.81 -27.86
C SER A 70 11.68 -15.65 -27.03
N PRO A 71 11.67 -16.99 -27.21
CA PRO A 71 10.86 -17.88 -26.37
C PRO A 71 11.15 -17.73 -24.87
N GLU A 72 12.38 -17.35 -24.53
CA GLU A 72 12.86 -17.25 -23.15
C GLU A 72 12.28 -16.01 -22.47
N ALA A 73 12.07 -14.92 -23.21
CA ALA A 73 11.32 -13.77 -22.71
C ALA A 73 9.87 -14.13 -22.38
N HIS A 74 9.24 -14.98 -23.19
CA HIS A 74 7.88 -15.44 -22.93
C HIS A 74 7.79 -16.36 -21.70
N GLU A 75 8.76 -17.26 -21.54
CA GLU A 75 8.90 -18.09 -20.35
C GLU A 75 9.13 -17.23 -19.11
N TYR A 76 10.07 -16.29 -19.17
CA TYR A 76 10.37 -15.38 -18.06
C TYR A 76 9.17 -14.52 -17.69
N SER A 77 8.45 -13.97 -18.67
CA SER A 77 7.22 -13.21 -18.45
C SER A 77 6.15 -14.06 -17.75
N SER A 78 5.96 -15.30 -18.21
CA SER A 78 5.03 -16.25 -17.59
C SER A 78 5.45 -16.62 -16.15
N TRP A 79 6.74 -16.82 -15.91
CA TRP A 79 7.28 -17.07 -14.59
C TRP A 79 7.06 -15.87 -13.66
N LEU A 80 7.31 -14.65 -14.17
CA LEU A 80 7.16 -13.40 -13.44
C LEU A 80 5.73 -13.20 -12.97
N LEU A 81 4.74 -13.38 -13.86
CA LEU A 81 3.31 -13.26 -13.54
C LEU A 81 2.83 -14.24 -12.46
N ASN A 82 3.50 -15.39 -12.30
CA ASN A 82 3.13 -16.38 -11.31
C ASN A 82 3.89 -16.22 -9.98
N ASN A 83 5.07 -15.60 -9.97
CA ASN A 83 5.98 -15.65 -8.81
C ASN A 83 6.51 -14.28 -8.35
N GLY A 84 6.81 -13.37 -9.28
CA GLY A 84 7.56 -12.14 -8.99
C GLY A 84 6.73 -10.86 -9.00
N ILE A 85 5.40 -10.95 -9.14
CA ILE A 85 4.53 -9.77 -9.06
C ILE A 85 4.19 -9.44 -7.60
N SER A 86 4.23 -8.15 -7.30
CA SER A 86 3.66 -7.54 -6.09
C SER A 86 2.52 -6.61 -6.48
N LEU A 87 1.45 -6.56 -5.67
CA LEU A 87 0.37 -5.60 -5.88
C LEU A 87 0.58 -4.37 -4.99
N HIS A 88 0.85 -3.23 -5.60
CA HIS A 88 0.94 -1.94 -4.91
C HIS A 88 -0.42 -1.27 -4.94
N ILE A 89 -0.94 -0.91 -3.77
CA ILE A 89 -2.21 -0.25 -3.60
C ILE A 89 -2.00 1.00 -2.75
N THR A 90 -2.38 2.17 -3.26
CA THR A 90 -2.49 3.37 -2.42
C THR A 90 -3.96 3.71 -2.18
N ILE A 91 -4.29 4.16 -0.99
CA ILE A 91 -5.63 4.62 -0.62
C ILE A 91 -5.49 6.02 -0.04
N HIS A 92 -6.10 7.02 -0.67
CA HIS A 92 -6.32 8.32 -0.05
C HIS A 92 -7.65 8.27 0.68
N PHE A 93 -7.65 8.24 2.00
CA PHE A 93 -8.86 8.37 2.80
C PHE A 93 -9.13 9.85 3.06
N LYS A 94 -10.11 10.41 2.33
CA LYS A 94 -10.57 11.82 2.41
C LYS A 94 -11.96 11.95 3.00
N GLY A 95 -12.40 10.94 3.74
CA GLY A 95 -13.77 10.81 4.21
C GLY A 95 -14.00 11.33 5.63
N ARG A 96 -15.27 11.34 6.01
CA ARG A 96 -15.70 11.44 7.40
C ARG A 96 -15.85 10.02 7.95
N ILE A 97 -15.15 9.63 9.02
CA ILE A 97 -15.33 8.28 9.62
C ILE A 97 -16.79 8.07 10.04
N ASN A 98 -17.44 9.11 10.56
CA ASN A 98 -18.83 9.02 11.02
C ASN A 98 -19.81 8.62 9.93
N THR A 99 -19.54 8.96 8.66
CA THR A 99 -20.39 8.58 7.52
C THR A 99 -19.78 7.48 6.67
N PHE A 100 -18.56 7.03 7.00
CA PHE A 100 -17.87 6.00 6.25
C PHE A 100 -18.40 4.62 6.62
N THR A 101 -19.21 4.04 5.74
CA THR A 101 -19.74 2.69 5.92
C THR A 101 -18.79 1.66 5.32
N LEU A 102 -17.86 1.18 6.14
CA LEU A 102 -16.86 0.17 5.75
C LEU A 102 -17.45 -1.09 5.09
N PRO A 103 -18.57 -1.70 5.55
CA PRO A 103 -19.14 -2.85 4.85
C PRO A 103 -19.58 -2.55 3.41
N HIS A 104 -20.14 -1.35 3.17
CA HIS A 104 -20.53 -0.92 1.82
C HIS A 104 -19.30 -0.68 0.95
N TRP A 105 -18.28 -0.02 1.51
CA TRP A 105 -17.00 0.18 0.84
C TRP A 105 -16.37 -1.17 0.46
N SER A 106 -16.30 -2.10 1.42
CA SER A 106 -15.71 -3.42 1.24
C SER A 106 -16.45 -4.20 0.15
N LYS A 107 -17.79 -4.24 0.17
CA LYS A 107 -18.59 -4.89 -0.88
C LYS A 107 -18.33 -4.28 -2.28
N LYS A 108 -18.23 -2.95 -2.36
CA LYS A 108 -17.95 -2.25 -3.62
C LYS A 108 -16.57 -2.63 -4.16
N ILE A 109 -15.54 -2.51 -3.32
CA ILE A 109 -14.16 -2.84 -3.70
C ILE A 109 -14.02 -4.33 -4.05
N SER A 110 -14.65 -5.21 -3.26
CA SER A 110 -14.69 -6.64 -3.56
C SER A 110 -15.26 -6.92 -4.94
N THR A 111 -16.36 -6.26 -5.30
CA THR A 111 -16.96 -6.40 -6.63
C THR A 111 -16.00 -5.97 -7.74
N HIS A 112 -15.30 -4.84 -7.56
CA HIS A 112 -14.32 -4.36 -8.53
C HIS A 112 -13.12 -5.31 -8.66
N LEU A 113 -12.60 -5.81 -7.53
CA LEU A 113 -11.49 -6.76 -7.50
C LEU A 113 -11.86 -8.09 -8.16
N HIS A 114 -13.04 -8.64 -7.89
CA HIS A 114 -13.49 -9.87 -8.54
C HIS A 114 -13.70 -9.68 -10.05
N LYS A 115 -14.21 -8.53 -10.49
CA LYS A 115 -14.28 -8.20 -11.93
C LYS A 115 -12.88 -8.16 -12.54
N LEU A 116 -11.93 -7.54 -11.85
CA LEU A 116 -10.55 -7.45 -12.31
C LEU A 116 -9.89 -8.84 -12.41
N ALA A 117 -10.09 -9.69 -11.40
CA ALA A 117 -9.56 -11.05 -11.36
C ALA A 117 -10.15 -11.96 -12.45
N ARG A 118 -11.39 -11.71 -12.91
CA ARG A 118 -11.97 -12.43 -14.07
C ARG A 118 -11.22 -12.12 -15.36
N HIS A 119 -10.79 -10.88 -15.56
CA HIS A 119 -10.00 -10.48 -16.73
C HIS A 119 -8.51 -10.80 -16.59
N HIS A 120 -8.01 -10.85 -15.36
CA HIS A 120 -6.60 -11.11 -15.04
C HIS A 120 -6.48 -12.20 -13.96
N PRO A 121 -6.66 -13.50 -14.32
CA PRO A 121 -6.71 -14.60 -13.35
C PRO A 121 -5.46 -14.76 -12.49
N TRP A 122 -4.30 -14.31 -12.98
CA TRP A 122 -3.03 -14.35 -12.25
C TRP A 122 -3.05 -13.48 -10.98
N LEU A 123 -3.95 -12.49 -10.86
CA LEU A 123 -4.10 -11.67 -9.65
C LEU A 123 -4.35 -12.50 -8.38
N ALA A 124 -5.04 -13.64 -8.51
CA ALA A 124 -5.32 -14.53 -7.38
C ALA A 124 -4.06 -15.25 -6.85
N LYS A 125 -2.99 -15.30 -7.64
CA LYS A 125 -1.71 -15.93 -7.31
C LYS A 125 -0.70 -14.96 -6.71
N VAL A 126 -0.96 -13.65 -6.77
CA VAL A 126 -0.06 -12.63 -6.22
C VAL A 126 0.08 -12.86 -4.72
N ALA A 127 1.31 -13.13 -4.27
CA ALA A 127 1.58 -13.42 -2.86
C ALA A 127 1.93 -12.18 -2.04
N ARG A 128 2.30 -11.06 -2.68
CA ARG A 128 2.79 -9.86 -2.02
C ARG A 128 1.89 -8.65 -2.27
N TYR A 129 1.43 -8.02 -1.20
CA TYR A 129 0.61 -6.82 -1.23
C TYR A 129 1.31 -5.71 -0.44
N GLU A 130 1.47 -4.55 -1.07
CA GLU A 130 1.94 -3.33 -0.44
C GLU A 130 0.80 -2.32 -0.46
N ILE A 131 0.29 -1.97 0.72
CA ILE A 131 -0.91 -1.17 0.89
C ILE A 131 -0.52 0.08 1.69
N ASP A 132 -0.60 1.22 1.04
CA ASP A 132 -0.29 2.53 1.60
C ASP A 132 -1.57 3.34 1.78
N VAL A 133 -1.98 3.58 3.02
CA VAL A 133 -3.18 4.35 3.36
C VAL A 133 -2.77 5.75 3.80
N VAL A 134 -2.98 6.74 2.93
CA VAL A 134 -2.86 8.16 3.28
C VAL A 134 -4.12 8.58 4.01
N TRP A 135 -3.94 9.00 5.26
CA TRP A 135 -5.02 9.31 6.18
C TRP A 135 -5.20 10.83 6.29
N ASP A 136 -6.17 11.36 5.52
CA ASP A 136 -6.52 12.79 5.44
C ASP A 136 -8.04 12.96 5.63
N PRO A 137 -8.59 12.57 6.80
CA PRO A 137 -10.02 12.63 7.04
C PRO A 137 -10.52 14.08 7.17
N LEU A 138 -11.76 14.33 6.72
CA LEU A 138 -12.36 15.68 6.77
C LEU A 138 -12.78 16.11 8.17
N ASP A 139 -13.15 15.16 9.03
CA ASP A 139 -13.36 15.43 10.45
C ASP A 139 -12.06 15.01 11.17
N GLY A 140 -11.55 15.79 12.14
CA GLY A 140 -10.20 15.66 12.75
C GLY A 140 -9.84 14.32 13.43
N ALA A 141 -9.37 14.31 14.67
CA ALA A 141 -9.10 13.04 15.37
C ALA A 141 -10.43 12.33 15.72
N LEU A 142 -10.79 11.32 14.92
CA LEU A 142 -12.18 10.91 14.75
C LEU A 142 -12.75 10.08 15.90
N GLN A 143 -13.87 10.56 16.45
CA GLN A 143 -14.86 9.74 17.13
C GLN A 143 -15.79 9.09 16.11
N SER A 144 -16.15 7.82 16.32
CA SER A 144 -17.46 7.33 15.88
C SER A 144 -18.52 7.85 16.87
N ARG A 145 -19.67 8.33 16.38
CA ARG A 145 -20.79 8.87 17.20
C ARG A 145 -21.22 7.97 18.39
N HIS A 146 -20.83 6.69 18.38
CA HIS A 146 -21.22 5.70 19.40
C HIS A 146 -20.05 4.91 20.01
N GLN A 147 -18.79 5.36 19.86
CA GLN A 147 -17.60 4.63 20.37
C GLN A 147 -17.43 3.17 19.88
N LYS A 148 -18.30 2.66 19.00
CA LYS A 148 -18.34 1.24 18.64
C LYS A 148 -17.14 0.75 17.83
N ARG A 149 -16.34 1.64 17.22
CA ARG A 149 -15.20 1.28 16.35
C ARG A 149 -14.06 2.29 16.50
N ARG A 150 -12.85 1.78 16.75
CA ARG A 150 -11.61 2.56 16.72
C ARG A 150 -11.23 2.85 15.27
N ALA A 151 -10.79 4.07 14.97
CA ALA A 151 -10.38 4.49 13.63
C ALA A 151 -9.28 3.57 13.06
N ALA A 152 -8.40 3.08 13.93
CA ALA A 152 -7.36 2.09 13.65
C ALA A 152 -7.83 0.80 12.96
N HIS A 153 -9.09 0.38 13.15
CA HIS A 153 -9.60 -0.82 12.47
C HIS A 153 -9.88 -0.57 10.98
N VAL A 154 -10.15 0.68 10.59
CA VAL A 154 -10.49 1.02 9.21
C VAL A 154 -9.41 0.61 8.21
N PRO A 155 -8.13 1.00 8.34
CA PRO A 155 -7.08 0.56 7.42
C PRO A 155 -6.84 -0.96 7.45
N LEU A 156 -7.03 -1.62 8.60
CA LEU A 156 -6.92 -3.08 8.71
C LEU A 156 -8.02 -3.79 7.93
N ASP A 157 -9.26 -3.35 8.09
CA ASP A 157 -10.42 -3.89 7.37
C ASP A 157 -10.34 -3.59 5.87
N MET A 158 -9.80 -2.42 5.49
CA MET A 158 -9.51 -2.12 4.08
C MET A 158 -8.48 -3.09 3.51
N ALA A 159 -7.39 -3.37 4.23
CA ALA A 159 -6.39 -4.33 3.79
C ALA A 159 -6.95 -5.75 3.67
N ASP A 160 -7.83 -6.17 4.58
CA ASP A 160 -8.50 -7.47 4.50
C ASP A 160 -9.36 -7.57 3.24
N ALA A 161 -10.18 -6.54 2.96
CA ALA A 161 -10.98 -6.48 1.74
C ALA A 161 -10.11 -6.45 0.47
N LEU A 162 -8.98 -5.75 0.47
CA LEU A 162 -8.09 -5.68 -0.69
C LEU A 162 -7.36 -7.00 -0.98
N THR A 163 -7.15 -7.82 0.04
CA THR A 163 -6.37 -9.07 -0.06
C THR A 163 -7.25 -10.32 -0.21
N GLN A 164 -8.57 -10.18 -0.27
CA GLN A 164 -9.51 -11.31 -0.36
C GLN A 164 -9.35 -12.20 -1.61
N LEU A 165 -8.72 -11.68 -2.67
CA LEU A 165 -8.47 -12.45 -3.90
C LEU A 165 -7.36 -13.49 -3.72
N MET A 166 -6.51 -13.33 -2.70
CA MET A 166 -5.39 -14.23 -2.46
C MET A 166 -5.92 -15.61 -2.02
N GLN A 167 -5.52 -16.64 -2.75
CA GLN A 167 -5.89 -18.01 -2.41
C GLN A 167 -5.35 -18.40 -1.03
N ARG A 168 -6.11 -19.24 -0.30
CA ARG A 168 -5.77 -19.65 1.07
C ARG A 168 -4.38 -20.27 1.20
N ASP A 169 -4.00 -21.11 0.25
CA ASP A 169 -2.69 -21.78 0.25
C ASP A 169 -1.54 -20.80 0.00
N VAL A 170 -1.73 -19.87 -0.95
CA VAL A 170 -0.77 -18.79 -1.23
C VAL A 170 -0.61 -17.92 0.02
N LYS A 171 -1.73 -17.52 0.63
CA LYS A 171 -1.79 -16.72 1.86
C LYS A 171 -0.98 -17.34 3.00
N ALA A 172 -1.15 -18.65 3.24
CA ALA A 172 -0.45 -19.37 4.30
C ALA A 172 1.04 -19.61 3.99
N LYS A 173 1.40 -19.98 2.74
CA LYS A 173 2.76 -20.43 2.40
C LYS A 173 3.71 -19.30 1.98
N GLN A 174 3.17 -18.24 1.39
CA GLN A 174 3.95 -17.18 0.75
C GLN A 174 3.41 -15.77 1.05
N GLY A 175 2.14 -15.66 1.49
CA GLY A 175 1.43 -14.40 1.69
C GLY A 175 2.19 -13.39 2.55
N CYS A 176 2.47 -12.23 1.96
CA CYS A 176 3.14 -11.11 2.60
C CYS A 176 2.32 -9.83 2.40
N VAL A 177 1.86 -9.23 3.49
CA VAL A 177 1.17 -7.94 3.47
C VAL A 177 2.03 -6.91 4.17
N VAL A 178 2.29 -5.80 3.50
CA VAL A 178 2.88 -4.59 4.08
C VAL A 178 1.79 -3.53 4.09
N LEU A 179 1.31 -3.17 5.28
CA LEU A 179 0.28 -2.15 5.47
C LEU A 179 0.88 -0.93 6.15
N ARG A 180 0.96 0.19 5.43
CA ARG A 180 1.49 1.45 5.94
C ARG A 180 0.35 2.46 6.06
N VAL A 181 0.27 3.14 7.19
CA VAL A 181 -0.65 4.27 7.39
C VAL A 181 0.18 5.54 7.47
N HIS A 182 -0.14 6.50 6.61
CA HIS A 182 0.56 7.78 6.49
C HIS A 182 -0.34 8.86 7.10
N PHE A 183 0.08 9.42 8.22
CA PHE A 183 -0.58 10.56 8.86
C PHE A 183 0.01 11.85 8.32
N GLU A 184 -0.84 12.73 7.82
CA GLU A 184 -0.42 14.09 7.53
C GLU A 184 0.00 14.79 8.84
N LYS A 185 1.05 15.62 8.81
CA LYS A 185 1.58 16.29 10.02
C LYS A 185 0.49 17.03 10.80
N ARG A 186 -0.43 17.71 10.11
CA ARG A 186 -1.62 18.33 10.72
C ARG A 186 -2.47 17.32 11.50
N PHE A 187 -2.81 16.19 10.89
CA PHE A 187 -3.60 15.14 11.57
C PHE A 187 -2.83 14.55 12.75
N ALA A 188 -1.52 14.31 12.61
CA ALA A 188 -0.69 13.77 13.68
C ALA A 188 -0.70 14.69 14.92
N VAL A 189 -0.61 16.00 14.73
CA VAL A 189 -0.74 16.99 15.82
C VAL A 189 -2.15 16.98 16.43
N LEU A 190 -3.21 16.96 15.61
CA LEU A 190 -4.58 16.90 16.11
C LEU A 190 -4.84 15.61 16.90
N ASN A 191 -4.32 14.48 16.45
CA ASN A 191 -4.38 13.21 17.18
C ASN A 191 -3.63 13.29 18.50
N ALA A 192 -2.43 13.86 18.50
CA ALA A 192 -1.60 14.06 19.69
C ALA A 192 -2.29 14.93 20.75
N LEU A 193 -3.11 15.91 20.35
CA LEU A 193 -3.85 16.77 21.28
C LEU A 193 -5.25 16.24 21.66
N ALA A 194 -5.79 15.29 20.91
CA ALA A 194 -7.13 14.79 21.15
C ALA A 194 -7.21 13.91 22.40
N GLU A 195 -8.31 14.04 23.16
CA GLU A 195 -8.65 13.12 24.24
C GLU A 195 -8.86 11.68 23.74
N ARG A 196 -9.37 11.55 22.50
CA ARG A 196 -9.59 10.27 21.84
C ARG A 196 -8.67 10.13 20.64
N LYS A 197 -7.75 9.18 20.75
CA LYS A 197 -6.76 8.88 19.72
C LYS A 197 -7.31 7.97 18.63
N PHE A 198 -6.60 7.93 17.51
CA PHE A 198 -6.83 7.04 16.37
C PHE A 198 -6.83 5.55 16.77
N GLY A 199 -5.97 5.16 17.70
CA GLY A 199 -5.72 3.79 18.13
C GLY A 199 -4.48 3.17 17.49
N VAL A 200 -3.36 3.88 17.40
CA VAL A 200 -2.11 3.39 16.77
C VAL A 200 -1.64 2.08 17.39
N GLY A 201 -1.63 1.98 18.72
CA GLY A 201 -1.33 0.73 19.42
C GLY A 201 -2.22 -0.42 18.96
N VAL A 202 -3.52 -0.18 18.76
CA VAL A 202 -4.48 -1.18 18.24
C VAL A 202 -4.16 -1.55 16.79
N PHE A 203 -3.90 -0.56 15.94
CA PHE A 203 -3.52 -0.80 14.55
C PHE A 203 -2.29 -1.73 14.46
N LEU A 204 -1.26 -1.46 15.25
CA LEU A 204 -0.04 -2.25 15.27
C LEU A 204 -0.23 -3.61 15.96
N ARG A 205 -1.10 -3.70 16.98
CA ARG A 205 -1.27 -4.90 17.81
C ARG A 205 -2.36 -5.88 17.41
N ASP A 206 -3.30 -5.49 16.57
CA ASP A 206 -4.41 -6.35 16.16
C ASP A 206 -3.91 -7.72 15.63
N GLY A 207 -4.29 -8.81 16.28
CA GLY A 207 -3.86 -10.16 15.93
C GLY A 207 -4.82 -10.92 15.00
N GLU A 208 -6.01 -10.38 14.80
CA GLU A 208 -7.14 -11.08 14.17
C GLU A 208 -7.27 -10.72 12.69
N ARG A 209 -7.19 -9.42 12.37
CA ARG A 209 -7.25 -8.93 11.00
C ARG A 209 -5.94 -9.24 10.31
N LEU A 210 -6.06 -9.74 9.08
CA LEU A 210 -4.92 -10.30 8.35
C LEU A 210 -4.31 -11.51 9.08
N ALA A 211 -5.10 -12.28 9.82
CA ALA A 211 -4.69 -13.61 10.24
C ALA A 211 -4.53 -14.55 9.04
N GLY A 212 -3.63 -15.53 9.17
CA GLY A 212 -3.36 -16.54 8.15
C GLY A 212 -2.32 -16.15 7.09
N PHE A 213 -1.88 -14.89 7.02
CA PHE A 213 -0.72 -14.54 6.22
C PHE A 213 0.57 -15.05 6.88
N LYS A 214 1.53 -15.49 6.06
CA LYS A 214 2.88 -15.86 6.52
C LYS A 214 3.62 -14.68 7.17
N ARG A 215 3.48 -13.50 6.56
CA ARG A 215 4.13 -12.27 7.01
C ARG A 215 3.17 -11.10 6.95
N VAL A 216 3.06 -10.37 8.06
CA VAL A 216 2.36 -9.09 8.10
C VAL A 216 3.31 -8.06 8.69
N LEU A 217 3.50 -6.97 7.97
CA LEU A 217 4.24 -5.80 8.41
C LEU A 217 3.26 -4.65 8.49
N ARG A 218 3.25 -3.96 9.63
CA ARG A 218 2.44 -2.76 9.84
C ARG A 218 3.35 -1.61 10.18
N GLU A 219 3.08 -0.46 9.58
CA GLU A 219 3.95 0.70 9.68
C GLU A 219 3.10 1.97 9.81
N VAL A 220 3.53 2.87 10.67
CA VAL A 220 2.98 4.23 10.76
C VAL A 220 4.04 5.21 10.34
N ARG A 221 3.68 6.10 9.42
CA ARG A 221 4.51 7.19 8.92
C ARG A 221 3.83 8.52 9.17
N ILE A 222 4.63 9.57 9.35
CA ILE A 222 4.16 10.95 9.27
C ILE A 222 4.65 11.54 7.96
N VAL A 223 3.76 12.16 7.20
CA VAL A 223 4.11 12.86 5.97
C VAL A 223 4.11 14.36 6.21
N PRO A 224 5.07 15.11 5.63
CA PRO A 224 5.05 16.56 5.71
C PRO A 224 3.72 17.06 5.16
N SER A 225 3.17 18.11 5.78
CA SER A 225 1.98 18.76 5.23
C SER A 225 2.37 19.44 3.92
N ASN A 226 1.70 19.09 2.83
CA ASN A 226 1.74 19.90 1.62
C ASN A 226 1.02 21.20 1.97
N ILE A 227 1.77 22.23 2.38
CA ILE A 227 1.23 23.58 2.57
C ILE A 227 0.91 24.11 1.18
N VAL A 228 -0.24 23.71 0.65
CA VAL A 228 -1.02 24.58 -0.21
C VAL A 228 -2.06 25.18 0.72
N ALA A 229 -1.94 26.48 0.95
CA ALA A 229 -2.86 27.28 1.72
C ALA A 229 -4.32 27.05 1.26
N GLU A 230 -5.28 27.34 2.15
CA GLU A 230 -6.72 27.39 1.86
C GLU A 230 -7.50 26.07 1.84
N ARG A 231 -7.34 25.23 2.87
CA ARG A 231 -8.56 24.62 3.46
C ARG A 231 -8.99 25.53 4.60
N GLU A 232 -9.65 26.62 4.24
CA GLU A 232 -10.32 27.54 5.17
C GLU A 232 -11.10 26.71 6.20
N LEU A 233 -10.59 26.75 7.43
CA LEU A 233 -11.45 26.67 8.59
C LEU A 233 -12.53 27.73 8.35
N GLY A 234 -13.81 27.36 8.42
CA GLY A 234 -14.89 28.28 8.17
C GLY A 234 -14.79 29.52 9.07
N ASP A 235 -14.20 30.58 8.55
CA ASP A 235 -14.29 31.93 9.05
C ASP A 235 -15.10 32.71 8.03
N VAL A 236 -16.15 33.35 8.54
CA VAL A 236 -16.99 34.28 7.80
C VAL A 236 -16.07 35.32 7.15
N PRO A 237 -16.08 35.51 5.82
CA PRO A 237 -15.20 36.49 5.22
C PRO A 237 -15.62 37.89 5.68
N ALA A 238 -14.66 38.65 6.19
CA ALA A 238 -14.84 40.07 6.46
C ALA A 238 -15.37 40.76 5.19
N PRO A 239 -16.32 41.72 5.30
CA PRO A 239 -16.95 42.32 4.13
C PRO A 239 -15.90 43.13 3.35
N GLY A 240 -15.57 42.70 2.12
CA GLY A 240 -14.77 43.51 1.19
C GLY A 240 -13.69 42.76 0.39
N LEU A 241 -13.36 41.51 0.72
CA LEU A 241 -12.37 40.73 -0.04
C LEU A 241 -13.07 39.77 -1.00
N ARG A 242 -12.96 40.05 -2.30
CA ARG A 242 -13.33 39.09 -3.36
C ARG A 242 -12.19 38.07 -3.48
N VAL A 243 -12.41 36.88 -2.95
CA VAL A 243 -11.60 35.70 -3.27
C VAL A 243 -11.90 35.32 -4.72
N VAL A 244 -10.88 35.40 -5.59
CA VAL A 244 -10.95 34.85 -6.94
C VAL A 244 -10.89 33.34 -6.79
N PRO A 245 -11.86 32.56 -7.30
CA PRO A 245 -11.80 31.11 -7.21
C PRO A 245 -10.60 30.61 -7.99
N LEU A 246 -9.55 30.18 -7.29
CA LEU A 246 -8.54 29.31 -7.87
C LEU A 246 -9.28 28.06 -8.37
N SER A 247 -9.15 27.79 -9.67
CA SER A 247 -9.45 26.50 -10.26
C SER A 247 -8.97 25.40 -9.31
N GLY A 248 -9.91 24.56 -8.86
CA GLY A 248 -9.73 23.72 -7.67
C GLY A 248 -8.44 22.90 -7.68
N PRO A 249 -7.90 22.53 -6.50
CA PRO A 249 -6.68 21.75 -6.42
C PRO A 249 -6.91 20.42 -7.14
N GLU A 250 -6.17 20.16 -8.22
CA GLU A 250 -6.06 18.83 -8.79
C GLU A 250 -5.59 17.90 -7.65
N GLU A 251 -6.40 16.89 -7.32
CA GLU A 251 -5.99 15.89 -6.32
C GLU A 251 -4.74 15.17 -6.84
N GLU A 252 -3.59 15.50 -6.25
CA GLU A 252 -2.31 14.90 -6.54
C GLU A 252 -2.43 13.36 -6.49
N ALA A 253 -2.14 12.70 -7.61
CA ALA A 253 -2.22 11.26 -7.70
C ALA A 253 -1.19 10.62 -6.75
N LEU A 254 -1.65 9.79 -5.81
CA LEU A 254 -0.77 9.14 -4.84
C LEU A 254 0.24 8.17 -5.46
N MET A 255 -0.05 7.70 -6.67
CA MET A 255 0.76 6.77 -7.43
C MET A 255 0.68 7.15 -8.91
N VAL A 256 1.84 7.27 -9.55
CA VAL A 256 1.97 7.57 -10.98
C VAL A 256 2.85 6.51 -11.62
N VAL A 257 2.55 6.15 -12.86
CA VAL A 257 3.41 5.29 -13.67
C VAL A 257 4.01 6.16 -14.77
N GLU A 258 5.32 6.41 -14.68
CA GLU A 258 6.08 7.20 -15.64
C GLU A 258 7.08 6.28 -16.33
N GLU A 259 7.00 6.16 -17.66
CA GLU A 259 7.91 5.31 -18.44
C GLU A 259 7.99 3.86 -17.94
N GLY A 260 6.88 3.34 -17.39
CA GLY A 260 6.81 1.99 -16.83
C GLY A 260 7.38 1.85 -15.42
N VAL A 261 7.90 2.92 -14.81
CA VAL A 261 8.33 2.99 -13.41
C VAL A 261 7.18 3.44 -12.54
N VAL A 262 6.92 2.73 -11.44
CA VAL A 262 5.91 3.11 -10.47
C VAL A 262 6.51 4.05 -9.43
N LYS A 263 6.07 5.31 -9.44
CA LYS A 263 6.47 6.33 -8.49
C LYS A 263 5.35 6.59 -7.49
N LEU A 264 5.72 6.52 -6.22
CA LEU A 264 4.89 6.95 -5.11
C LEU A 264 5.06 8.46 -4.89
N SER A 265 3.93 9.15 -4.71
CA SER A 265 3.90 10.58 -4.35
C SER A 265 4.65 10.85 -3.05
N GLU A 266 5.05 12.11 -2.83
CA GLU A 266 5.70 12.52 -1.57
C GLU A 266 4.80 12.25 -0.35
N ARG A 267 3.47 12.37 -0.53
CA ARG A 267 2.43 12.02 0.45
C ARG A 267 2.42 10.55 0.87
N THR A 268 3.21 9.70 0.22
CA THR A 268 3.35 8.27 0.55
C THR A 268 4.78 7.86 0.89
N ARG A 269 5.74 8.80 0.89
CA ARG A 269 7.12 8.53 1.34
C ARG A 269 7.20 8.62 2.85
N GLY A 270 6.96 9.79 3.44
CA GLY A 270 6.86 10.02 4.89
C GLY A 270 8.06 9.58 5.74
N GLN A 271 8.15 10.11 6.96
CA GLN A 271 9.06 9.63 7.99
C GLN A 271 8.41 8.43 8.70
N MET A 272 9.07 7.26 8.68
CA MET A 272 8.66 6.13 9.51
C MET A 272 8.77 6.53 10.99
N VAL A 273 7.68 6.34 11.74
CA VAL A 273 7.65 6.53 13.20
C VAL A 273 7.84 5.20 13.90
N VAL A 274 7.02 4.22 13.53
CA VAL A 274 7.02 2.91 14.17
C VAL A 274 6.58 1.84 13.18
N ARG A 275 7.20 0.68 13.32
CA ARG A 275 6.94 -0.51 12.53
C ARG A 275 6.83 -1.72 13.44
N ARG A 276 5.86 -2.57 13.17
CA ARG A 276 5.74 -3.88 13.80
C ARG A 276 5.70 -4.98 12.76
N ARG A 277 6.57 -5.96 12.93
CA ARG A 277 6.62 -7.16 12.08
C ARG A 277 6.07 -8.35 12.84
N ARG A 278 5.06 -9.01 12.28
CA ARG A 278 4.54 -10.28 12.77
C ARG A 278 4.93 -11.42 11.82
N ARG A 279 5.55 -12.45 12.37
CA ARG A 279 5.72 -13.76 11.73
C ARG A 279 4.79 -14.74 12.42
N THR A 280 4.05 -15.52 11.63
CA THR A 280 3.31 -16.67 12.13
C THR A 280 4.29 -17.84 12.20
N THR A 281 4.88 -18.09 13.38
CA THR A 281 5.60 -19.35 13.65
C THR A 281 4.59 -20.42 14.06
N THR A 282 4.73 -21.61 13.48
CA THR A 282 3.83 -22.76 13.64
C THR A 282 3.96 -23.47 14.99
N THR A 283 4.74 -22.93 15.93
CA THR A 283 5.08 -23.61 17.19
C THR A 283 4.96 -22.64 18.36
N SER A 284 3.95 -22.88 19.18
CA SER A 284 3.76 -22.51 20.59
C SER A 284 4.19 -21.10 21.06
N GLY A 285 3.18 -20.33 21.48
CA GLY A 285 3.29 -19.42 22.62
C GLY A 285 3.82 -18.02 22.32
N VAL A 286 2.91 -17.05 22.30
CA VAL A 286 3.14 -15.59 22.24
C VAL A 286 3.85 -15.14 20.96
N ALA A 287 3.04 -14.75 19.96
CA ALA A 287 3.53 -14.04 18.78
C ALA A 287 3.97 -12.62 19.17
N ASP A 288 5.12 -12.51 19.84
CA ASP A 288 5.72 -11.21 20.08
C ASP A 288 6.27 -10.67 18.76
N GLY A 289 5.90 -9.43 18.45
CA GLY A 289 6.23 -8.84 17.15
C GLY A 289 7.50 -8.03 17.30
N VAL A 290 8.37 -8.06 16.28
CA VAL A 290 9.56 -7.20 16.30
C VAL A 290 9.12 -5.76 16.08
N TRP A 291 9.43 -4.89 17.04
CA TRP A 291 9.22 -3.46 16.97
C TRP A 291 10.46 -2.77 16.42
N GLU A 292 10.25 -1.80 15.54
CA GLU A 292 11.30 -0.97 14.99
C GLU A 292 10.83 0.49 14.99
N TYR A 293 11.70 1.38 15.43
CA TYR A 293 11.40 2.80 15.58
C TYR A 293 12.12 3.63 14.51
N GLY A 294 11.51 4.73 14.10
CA GLY A 294 12.07 5.69 13.17
C GLY A 294 13.38 6.31 13.69
N ARG A 295 14.24 6.73 12.76
CA ARG A 295 15.48 7.48 13.08
C ARG A 295 15.36 9.00 12.87
N GLY A 296 14.16 9.51 12.57
CA GLY A 296 13.97 10.94 12.35
C GLY A 296 13.76 11.70 13.66
N GLU A 297 13.54 13.01 13.55
CA GLU A 297 13.41 13.90 14.70
C GLU A 297 12.21 13.53 15.59
N MET A 298 12.44 13.60 16.90
CA MET A 298 11.44 13.32 17.93
C MET A 298 10.57 14.56 18.16
N GLU A 299 9.80 14.93 17.15
CA GLU A 299 8.82 16.01 17.28
C GLU A 299 7.68 15.61 18.23
N PHE A 300 6.96 16.60 18.78
CA PHE A 300 5.79 16.38 19.65
C PHE A 300 4.80 15.30 19.14
N PRO A 301 4.30 15.33 17.89
CA PRO A 301 3.38 14.31 17.41
C PRO A 301 4.01 12.92 17.29
N VAL A 302 5.32 12.82 17.05
CA VAL A 302 6.05 11.54 17.00
C VAL A 302 6.07 10.91 18.40
N CYS A 303 6.43 11.69 19.42
CA CYS A 303 6.46 11.22 20.81
C CYS A 303 5.09 10.69 21.25
N GLN A 304 4.02 11.42 20.95
CA GLN A 304 2.65 11.04 21.30
C GLN A 304 2.18 9.77 20.58
N ILE A 305 2.56 9.57 19.31
CA ILE A 305 2.28 8.31 18.60
C ILE A 305 3.03 7.14 19.24
N LEU A 306 4.28 7.35 19.68
CA LEU A 306 5.06 6.31 20.33
C LEU A 306 4.52 5.94 21.71
N GLU A 307 4.05 6.92 22.49
CA GLU A 307 3.33 6.69 23.75
C GLU A 307 2.08 5.83 23.54
N GLU A 308 1.27 6.16 22.53
CA GLU A 308 0.08 5.37 22.15
C GLU A 308 0.42 3.92 21.72
N CYS A 309 1.66 3.64 21.35
CA CYS A 309 2.11 2.28 21.03
C CYS A 309 2.49 1.45 22.27
N MET A 310 2.79 2.12 23.39
CA MET A 310 3.21 1.48 24.64
C MET A 310 2.02 1.08 25.50
N GLU A 311 0.94 1.87 25.47
CA GLU A 311 -0.38 1.54 26.04
C GLU A 311 -0.99 0.27 25.41
#